data_AF-A0A1M5UIN6-F1
#
_entry.id   AF-A0A1M5UIN6-F1
#
_cell.length_a   1.000
_cell.length_b   1.000
_cell.length_c   1.000
_cell.angle_alpha   90.00
_cell.angle_beta   90.00
_cell.angle_gamma   90.00
#
_symmetry.space_group_name_H-M   'P 1'
#
loop_
_entity.id
_entity.type
_entity.pdbx_description
1 polymer ?
#
loop_
_entity_poly.entity_id
_entity_poly.type
_entity_poly.pdbx_seq_one_letter_code
_entity_poly.pdbx_strand_id
1 'polypeptide(L)'
;MATPREQGFGQRLKRFFRPIVGYVKVLFDPATPWRIRMILAAGVLYLLSPYDLLPDWFLGLGIIDDLAVVSLLGLLAGRMTESDKRNGAE
;
A
#
# COMPACT_ATOMS: atom_id res chain seq x y z
N MET A 1 -3.16 -39.63 39.11
CA MET A 1 -1.79 -39.14 38.87
C MET A 1 -1.64 -38.92 37.37
N ALA A 2 -1.81 -37.68 36.89
CA ALA A 2 -1.73 -37.32 35.47
C ALA A 2 -0.55 -36.36 35.25
N THR A 3 0.18 -36.56 34.16
CA THR A 3 1.53 -36.04 33.93
C THR A 3 1.57 -34.53 33.59
N PRO A 4 2.61 -33.77 33.97
CA PRO A 4 2.65 -32.29 33.85
C PRO A 4 3.08 -31.74 32.48
N ARG A 5 3.02 -32.51 31.39
CA ARG A 5 3.60 -32.08 30.09
C ARG A 5 2.63 -31.34 29.14
N GLU A 6 1.34 -31.37 29.39
CA GLU A 6 0.32 -30.84 28.45
C GLU A 6 -0.18 -29.42 28.80
N GLN A 7 0.14 -28.90 29.98
CA GLN A 7 -0.48 -27.66 30.49
C GLN A 7 0.21 -26.36 30.00
N GLY A 8 1.36 -26.46 29.33
CA GLY A 8 2.13 -25.29 28.90
C GLY A 8 1.64 -24.68 27.58
N PHE A 9 1.24 -25.51 26.61
CA PHE A 9 0.94 -25.00 25.27
C PHE A 9 -0.42 -24.30 25.21
N GLY A 10 -1.48 -24.93 25.73
CA GLY A 10 -2.82 -24.36 25.71
C GLY A 10 -2.93 -23.03 26.48
N GLN A 11 -2.23 -22.91 27.62
CA GLN A 11 -2.19 -21.65 28.37
C GLN A 11 -1.41 -20.55 27.66
N ARG A 12 -0.30 -20.90 27.00
CA ARG A 12 0.47 -19.96 26.17
C ARG A 12 -0.35 -19.47 24.98
N LEU A 13 -1.06 -20.39 24.32
CA LEU A 13 -1.93 -20.10 23.20
C LEU A 13 -3.09 -19.18 23.64
N LYS A 14 -3.80 -19.55 24.72
CA LYS A 14 -4.90 -18.76 25.27
C LYS A 14 -4.46 -17.36 25.70
N ARG A 15 -3.25 -17.22 26.26
CA ARG A 15 -2.65 -15.92 26.62
C ARG A 15 -2.32 -15.08 25.39
N PHE A 16 -1.90 -15.71 24.29
CA PHE A 16 -1.60 -15.07 23.01
C PHE A 16 -2.87 -14.58 22.27
N PHE A 17 -3.93 -15.40 22.24
CA PHE A 17 -5.18 -15.04 21.55
C PHE A 17 -6.12 -14.13 22.35
N ARG A 18 -5.97 -14.06 23.69
CA ARG A 18 -6.78 -13.18 24.54
C ARG A 18 -6.83 -11.71 24.08
N PRO A 19 -5.70 -11.04 23.78
CA PRO A 19 -5.74 -9.66 23.28
C PRO A 19 -6.40 -9.53 21.90
N ILE A 20 -6.22 -10.51 21.02
CA ILE A 20 -6.82 -10.51 19.66
C ILE A 20 -8.36 -10.43 19.75
N VAL A 21 -8.97 -11.22 20.63
CA VAL A 21 -10.42 -11.19 20.85
C VAL A 21 -10.88 -9.83 21.39
N GLY A 22 -10.05 -9.16 22.20
CA GLY A 22 -10.30 -7.79 22.67
C GLY A 22 -10.29 -6.79 21.52
N TYR A 23 -9.28 -6.83 20.65
CA TYR A 23 -9.19 -5.95 19.48
C TYR A 23 -10.32 -6.18 18.48
N VAL A 24 -10.72 -7.43 18.25
CA VAL A 24 -11.88 -7.76 17.40
C VAL A 24 -13.17 -7.19 18.00
N LYS A 25 -13.39 -7.31 19.31
CA LYS A 25 -14.56 -6.69 19.95
C LYS A 25 -14.57 -5.17 19.78
N VAL A 26 -13.44 -4.51 19.97
CA VAL A 26 -13.31 -3.05 19.79
C VAL A 26 -13.59 -2.63 18.34
N LEU A 27 -13.21 -3.45 17.36
CA LEU A 27 -13.49 -3.20 15.94
C LEU A 27 -15.00 -3.20 15.62
N PHE A 28 -15.76 -4.06 16.29
CA PHE A 28 -17.21 -4.18 16.12
C PHE A 28 -18.03 -3.32 17.09
N ASP A 29 -17.39 -2.69 18.08
CA ASP A 29 -18.05 -1.81 19.04
C ASP A 29 -18.42 -0.46 18.39
N PRO A 30 -19.73 -0.08 18.37
CA PRO A 30 -20.17 1.20 17.83
C PRO A 30 -19.72 2.42 18.64
N ALA A 31 -19.28 2.24 19.90
CA ALA A 31 -18.72 3.30 20.73
C ALA A 31 -17.27 3.67 20.37
N THR A 32 -16.62 2.88 19.51
CA THR A 32 -15.23 3.12 19.08
C THR A 32 -15.16 4.35 18.16
N PRO A 33 -14.31 5.35 18.47
CA PRO A 33 -14.09 6.51 17.61
C PRO A 33 -13.77 6.10 16.16
N TRP A 34 -14.40 6.79 15.20
CA TRP A 34 -14.28 6.48 13.77
C TRP A 34 -12.83 6.35 13.28
N ARG A 35 -11.91 7.17 13.83
CA ARG A 35 -10.47 7.15 13.53
C ARG A 35 -9.83 5.80 13.83
N ILE A 36 -10.14 5.21 14.99
CA ILE A 36 -9.58 3.92 15.42
C ILE A 36 -10.15 2.81 14.54
N ARG A 37 -11.44 2.89 14.20
CA ARG A 37 -12.12 1.94 13.32
C ARG A 37 -11.50 1.92 11.92
N MET A 38 -11.14 3.09 11.38
CA MET A 38 -10.46 3.21 10.09
C MET A 38 -9.07 2.58 10.10
N ILE A 39 -8.26 2.80 11.15
CA ILE A 39 -6.91 2.22 11.26
C ILE A 39 -6.98 0.70 11.35
N LEU A 40 -7.89 0.16 12.17
CA LEU A 40 -8.06 -1.29 12.27
C LEU A 40 -8.60 -1.89 10.97
N ALA A 41 -9.56 -1.24 10.30
CA ALA A 41 -10.05 -1.66 9.00
C ALA A 41 -8.93 -1.67 7.95
N ALA A 42 -8.09 -0.63 7.89
CA ALA A 42 -6.93 -0.57 7.00
C ALA A 42 -5.92 -1.69 7.31
N GLY A 43 -5.66 -1.98 8.58
CA GLY A 43 -4.80 -3.10 8.99
C GLY A 43 -5.35 -4.46 8.56
N VAL A 44 -6.66 -4.68 8.68
CA VAL A 44 -7.32 -5.92 8.23
C VAL A 44 -7.29 -6.02 6.70
N LEU A 45 -7.62 -4.95 5.97
CA LEU A 45 -7.54 -4.95 4.52
C LEU A 45 -6.11 -5.19 4.03
N TYR A 46 -5.09 -4.61 4.68
CA TYR A 46 -3.69 -4.82 4.36
C TYR A 46 -3.24 -6.28 4.56
N LEU A 47 -3.76 -6.95 5.60
CA LEU A 47 -3.48 -8.36 5.84
C LEU A 47 -4.16 -9.27 4.80
N LEU A 48 -5.35 -8.89 4.32
CA LEU A 48 -6.12 -9.66 3.34
C LEU A 48 -5.65 -9.45 1.90
N SER A 49 -5.30 -8.22 1.53
CA SER A 49 -4.76 -7.86 0.22
C SER A 49 -3.81 -6.67 0.39
N PRO A 50 -2.49 -6.91 0.50
CA PRO A 50 -1.52 -5.82 0.64
C PRO A 50 -1.43 -4.95 -0.63
N TYR A 51 -1.99 -5.41 -1.76
CA TYR A 51 -1.95 -4.72 -3.05
C TYR A 51 -3.19 -3.85 -3.34
N ASP A 52 -4.40 -4.25 -2.91
CA ASP A 52 -5.65 -3.54 -3.28
C ASP A 52 -5.90 -2.21 -2.57
N LEU A 53 -5.16 -1.91 -1.49
CA LEU A 53 -5.36 -0.69 -0.70
C LEU A 53 -4.61 0.53 -1.23
N LEU A 54 -3.62 0.31 -2.08
CA LEU A 54 -3.04 1.37 -2.89
C LEU A 54 -3.97 1.51 -4.09
N PRO A 55 -4.78 2.58 -4.18
CA PRO A 55 -5.65 2.74 -5.33
C PRO A 55 -4.77 2.81 -6.57
N ASP A 56 -5.12 2.10 -7.63
CA ASP A 56 -4.45 2.19 -8.95
C ASP A 56 -4.30 3.65 -9.46
N TRP A 57 -5.05 4.59 -8.88
CA TRP A 57 -4.91 6.03 -9.03
C TRP A 57 -3.52 6.57 -8.67
N PHE A 58 -2.81 5.95 -7.71
CA PHE A 58 -1.42 6.29 -7.38
C PHE A 58 -0.43 5.65 -8.37
N LEU A 59 -0.78 4.49 -8.94
CA LEU A 59 -0.02 3.77 -9.96
C LEU A 59 -0.14 4.36 -11.38
N GLY A 60 -1.08 5.28 -11.62
CA GLY A 60 -1.24 5.99 -12.90
C GLY A 60 -0.36 7.23 -13.09
N LEU A 61 0.22 7.78 -12.00
CA LEU A 61 1.06 8.98 -12.08
C LEU A 61 2.40 8.72 -12.78
N GLY A 62 2.95 7.51 -12.65
CA GLY A 62 4.23 7.16 -13.30
C GLY A 62 4.16 7.18 -14.83
N ILE A 63 3.02 6.77 -15.40
CA ILE A 63 2.84 6.71 -16.87
C ILE A 63 2.75 8.13 -17.45
N ILE A 64 2.12 9.06 -16.72
CA ILE A 64 1.98 10.46 -17.15
C ILE A 64 3.35 11.15 -17.19
N ASP A 65 4.23 10.87 -16.22
CA ASP A 65 5.59 11.43 -16.17
C ASP A 65 6.46 10.91 -17.34
N ASP A 66 6.49 9.60 -17.56
CA ASP A 66 7.24 8.99 -18.68
C ASP A 66 6.79 9.55 -20.04
N LEU A 67 5.48 9.70 -20.26
CA LEU A 67 4.94 10.23 -21.51
C LEU A 67 5.29 11.72 -21.70
N ALA A 68 5.32 12.50 -20.62
CA ALA A 68 5.74 13.90 -20.64
C ALA A 68 7.22 14.03 -21.01
N VAL A 69 8.09 13.21 -20.42
CA VAL A 69 9.54 13.21 -20.71
C VAL A 69 9.81 12.82 -22.16
N VAL A 70 9.21 11.74 -22.66
CA VAL A 70 9.39 11.30 -24.07
C VAL A 70 8.92 12.39 -25.05
N SER A 71 7.77 13.01 -24.77
CA SER A 71 7.24 14.09 -25.61
C SER A 71 8.15 15.31 -25.63
N LEU A 72 8.69 15.71 -24.47
CA LEU A 72 9.60 16.84 -24.35
C LEU A 72 10.93 16.58 -25.09
N LEU A 73 11.50 15.38 -24.91
CA LEU A 73 12.73 14.98 -25.61
C LEU A 73 12.52 14.94 -27.13
N GLY A 74 11.38 14.43 -27.61
CA GLY A 74 11.04 14.44 -29.03
C GLY A 74 10.93 15.86 -29.60
N LEU A 75 10.31 16.78 -28.86
CA LEU A 75 10.23 18.19 -29.24
C LEU A 75 11.62 18.85 -29.30
N LEU A 76 12.46 18.63 -28.30
CA LEU A 76 13.83 19.17 -28.26
C LEU A 76 14.69 18.62 -29.39
N ALA A 77 14.64 17.30 -29.63
CA ALA A 77 15.35 16.65 -30.72
C ALA A 77 14.90 17.21 -32.09
N GLY A 78 13.60 17.38 -32.29
CA GLY A 78 13.07 18.01 -33.51
C GLY A 78 13.58 19.44 -33.72
N ARG A 79 13.67 20.24 -32.65
CA ARG A 79 14.22 21.60 -32.71
C ARG A 79 15.72 21.62 -33.03
N MET A 80 16.49 20.65 -32.52
CA MET A 80 17.92 20.52 -32.81
C MET A 80 18.14 20.12 -34.27
N THR A 81 17.41 19.14 -34.78
CA THR A 81 17.51 18.72 -36.20
C THR A 81 17.10 19.84 -37.15
N GLU A 82 16.08 20.63 -36.82
CA GLU A 82 15.67 21.76 -37.65
C GLU A 82 16.71 22.90 -37.63
N SER A 83 17.32 23.15 -36.47
CA SER A 83 18.37 24.17 -36.32
C SER A 83 19.65 23.80 -37.08
N ASP A 84 20.01 22.51 -37.07
CA ASP A 84 21.17 21.99 -37.80
C ASP A 84 20.97 22.09 -39.33
N LYS A 85 19.77 21.73 -39.82
CA LYS A 85 19.40 21.90 -41.24
C LYS A 85 19.39 23.36 -41.68
N ARG A 86 18.99 24.28 -40.81
CA ARG A 86 18.94 25.71 -41.11
C ARG A 86 20.33 26.35 -41.14
N ASN A 87 21.25 25.91 -40.28
CA ASN A 87 22.61 26.45 -40.20
C ASN A 87 23.57 25.88 -41.27
N GLY A 88 23.26 24.71 -41.86
CA GLY A 88 24.01 24.13 -42.98
C GLY A 88 23.54 24.58 -44.36
N ALA A 89 22.52 25.44 -44.44
CA ALA A 89 21.98 25.99 -45.69
C ALA A 89 22.39 27.46 -45.95
N GLU A 90 23.24 28.03 -45.08
CA GLU A 90 23.96 29.31 -45.28
C GLU A 90 25.41 29.04 -45.66
#